data_AF-A0A4S8P0L2-F1
#
_entry.id   AF-A0A4S8P0L2-F1
#
_cell.length_a   1.000
_cell.length_b   1.000
_cell.length_c   1.000
_cell.angle_alpha   90.00
_cell.angle_beta   90.00
_cell.angle_gamma   90.00
#
_symmetry.space_group_name_H-M   'P 1'
#
loop_
_entity.id
_entity.type
_entity.pdbx_description
1 polymer ?
#
loop_
_entity_poly.entity_id
_entity_poly.type
_entity_poly.pdbx_seq_one_letter_code
_entity_poly.pdbx_strand_id
1 'polypeptide(L)'
;MSDRKHAEPEAIEEIAEAVRRAGDVTADAAAYAQEADPDLYMWGAVGLPLAYGYFEAVEHVHGILERLPGALAGLATRIDQAAKAIAASDEDSANEFNTLEDETGEGN
;
A
#
# COMPACT_ATOMS: atom_id res chain seq x y z
N MET A 1 -17.53 -20.66 16.66
CA MET A 1 -17.06 -19.41 17.26
C MET A 1 -15.90 -18.96 16.40
N SER A 2 -16.06 -17.84 15.69
CA SER A 2 -15.05 -17.36 14.74
C SER A 2 -13.84 -16.86 15.53
N ASP A 3 -12.69 -17.52 15.38
CA ASP A 3 -11.38 -17.01 15.80
C ASP A 3 -11.08 -15.71 15.05
N ARG A 4 -11.66 -14.60 15.52
CA ARG A 4 -11.27 -13.27 15.08
C ARG A 4 -9.98 -12.94 15.82
N LYS A 5 -8.86 -13.52 15.36
CA LYS A 5 -7.53 -13.06 15.76
C LYS A 5 -7.50 -11.55 15.54
N HIS A 6 -7.46 -10.78 16.63
CA HIS A 6 -7.16 -9.36 16.53
C HIS A 6 -5.76 -9.28 15.92
N ALA A 7 -5.62 -8.58 14.80
CA ALA A 7 -4.31 -8.32 14.24
C ALA A 7 -3.60 -7.39 15.23
N GLU A 8 -2.49 -7.85 15.79
CA GLU A 8 -1.73 -7.03 16.74
C GLU A 8 -1.29 -5.73 16.03
N PRO A 9 -1.33 -4.57 16.71
CA PRO A 9 -1.01 -3.28 16.10
C PRO A 9 0.34 -3.28 15.37
N GLU A 10 1.34 -3.98 15.93
CA GLU A 10 2.68 -4.15 15.34
C GLU A 10 2.63 -4.86 13.98
N ALA A 11 1.79 -5.89 13.84
CA ALA A 11 1.63 -6.60 12.57
C ALA A 11 0.93 -5.73 11.51
N ILE A 12 0.02 -4.84 11.92
CA ILE A 12 -0.65 -3.91 11.00
C ILE A 12 0.34 -2.84 10.51
N GLU A 13 1.20 -2.34 11.40
CA GLU A 13 2.27 -1.40 11.06
C GLU A 13 3.30 -2.03 10.11
N GLU A 14 3.72 -3.27 10.37
CA GLU A 14 4.64 -4.02 9.48
C GLU A 14 4.06 -4.18 8.07
N ILE A 15 2.75 -4.48 7.96
CA ILE A 15 2.06 -4.57 6.67
C ILE A 15 2.04 -3.20 5.97
N ALA A 16 1.71 -2.12 6.69
CA ALA A 16 1.70 -0.77 6.13
C ALA A 16 3.09 -0.38 5.59
N GLU A 17 4.15 -0.68 6.34
CA GLU A 17 5.52 -0.49 5.88
C GLU A 17 5.87 -1.34 4.66
N ALA A 18 5.49 -2.62 4.64
CA ALA A 18 5.72 -3.49 3.49
C ALA A 18 5.05 -2.95 2.23
N VAL A 19 3.85 -2.38 2.36
CA VAL A 19 3.13 -1.73 1.25
C VAL A 19 3.86 -0.45 0.81
N ARG A 20 4.39 0.36 1.74
CA ARG A 20 5.21 1.55 1.38
C ARG A 20 6.46 1.15 0.61
N ARG A 21 7.21 0.14 1.11
CA ARG A 21 8.39 -0.40 0.44
C ARG A 21 8.07 -0.94 -0.96
N ALA A 22 6.93 -1.61 -1.13
CA ALA A 22 6.47 -2.02 -2.45
C ALA A 22 6.23 -0.82 -3.38
N GLY A 23 5.71 0.29 -2.84
CA GLY A 23 5.57 1.57 -3.54
C GLY A 23 6.91 2.09 -4.07
N ASP A 24 7.94 2.11 -3.22
CA ASP A 24 9.29 2.57 -3.60
C ASP A 24 9.88 1.67 -4.70
N VAL A 25 9.80 0.35 -4.55
CA VAL A 25 10.27 -0.60 -5.57
C VAL A 25 9.53 -0.40 -6.91
N THR A 26 8.23 -0.12 -6.88
CA THR A 26 7.49 0.15 -8.12
C THR A 26 7.89 1.49 -8.76
N ALA A 27 8.26 2.49 -7.96
CA ALA A 27 8.75 3.77 -8.48
C ALA A 27 10.12 3.59 -9.17
N ASP A 28 11.02 2.84 -8.54
CA ASP A 28 12.33 2.50 -9.13
C ASP A 28 12.16 1.69 -10.44
N ALA A 29 11.23 0.74 -10.45
CA ALA A 29 10.90 -0.03 -11.65
C ALA A 29 10.32 0.85 -12.77
N ALA A 30 9.51 1.85 -12.42
CA ALA A 30 8.97 2.82 -13.38
C ALA A 30 10.08 3.67 -14.01
N ALA A 31 11.00 4.18 -13.19
CA ALA A 31 12.15 4.95 -13.68
C ALA A 31 13.05 4.10 -14.57
N TYR A 32 13.37 2.87 -14.15
CA TYR A 32 14.17 1.95 -14.95
C TYR A 32 13.50 1.62 -16.29
N ALA A 33 12.17 1.38 -16.31
CA ALA A 33 11.45 1.10 -17.55
C ALA A 33 11.55 2.26 -18.56
N GLN A 34 11.40 3.50 -18.07
CA GLN A 34 11.56 4.70 -18.91
C GLN A 34 12.97 4.87 -19.44
N GLU A 35 13.99 4.58 -18.63
CA GLU A 35 15.40 4.65 -19.06
C GLU A 35 15.79 3.53 -20.04
N ALA A 36 15.16 2.37 -19.91
CA ALA A 36 15.45 1.20 -20.75
C ALA A 36 14.79 1.26 -22.13
N ASP A 37 13.87 2.21 -22.36
CA ASP A 37 13.16 2.32 -23.63
C ASP A 37 14.11 2.64 -24.79
N PRO A 38 14.07 1.83 -25.86
CA PRO A 38 14.94 2.06 -26.99
C PRO A 38 14.45 3.24 -27.83
N ASP A 39 15.29 4.26 -28.01
CA ASP A 39 15.09 5.33 -28.98
C ASP A 39 14.68 4.81 -30.37
N LEU A 40 13.83 5.58 -31.05
CA LEU A 40 13.27 5.22 -32.36
C LEU A 40 14.36 4.89 -33.40
N TYR A 41 15.52 5.54 -33.34
CA TYR A 41 16.62 5.28 -34.27
C TYR A 41 17.25 3.90 -34.09
N MET A 42 17.16 3.28 -32.90
CA MET A 42 17.75 1.97 -32.61
C MET A 42 17.01 0.81 -33.30
N TRP A 43 15.78 1.05 -33.77
CA TRP A 43 14.98 0.07 -34.50
C TRP A 43 15.39 -0.07 -35.97
N GLY A 44 16.10 0.92 -36.52
CA GLY A 44 16.43 0.99 -37.95
C GLY A 44 15.20 1.12 -38.86
N ALA A 45 15.43 1.35 -40.15
CA ALA A 45 14.34 1.62 -41.11
C ALA A 45 13.34 0.46 -41.27
N VAL A 46 13.81 -0.79 -41.15
CA VAL A 46 12.98 -2.00 -41.27
C VAL A 46 12.20 -2.28 -39.99
N GLY A 47 12.69 -1.84 -38.84
CA GLY A 47 12.05 -2.03 -37.54
C GLY A 47 11.01 -0.98 -37.18
N LEU A 48 10.89 0.12 -37.93
CA LEU A 48 9.94 1.21 -37.65
C LEU A 48 8.48 0.75 -37.47
N PRO A 49 7.93 -0.17 -38.28
CA PRO A 49 6.57 -0.67 -38.07
C PRO A 49 6.41 -1.42 -36.73
N LEU A 50 7.46 -2.11 -36.27
CA LEU A 50 7.47 -2.82 -34.99
C LEU A 50 7.64 -1.83 -33.81
N ALA A 51 8.43 -0.77 -34.01
CA ALA A 51 8.61 0.28 -33.01
C ALA A 51 7.29 0.93 -32.63
N TYR A 52 6.39 1.17 -33.59
CA TYR A 52 5.07 1.73 -33.31
C TYR A 52 4.27 0.87 -32.33
N GLY A 53 4.17 -0.44 -32.60
CA GLY A 53 3.45 -1.36 -31.70
C GLY A 53 4.14 -1.51 -30.34
N TYR A 54 5.47 -1.42 -30.29
CA TYR A 54 6.21 -1.38 -29.04
C TYR A 54 5.83 -0.16 -28.20
N PHE A 55 5.91 1.05 -28.76
CA PHE A 55 5.64 2.29 -28.02
C PHE A 55 4.17 2.40 -27.58
N GLU A 56 3.22 1.89 -28.37
CA GLU A 56 1.81 1.82 -27.96
C GLU A 56 1.62 0.92 -26.73
N ALA A 57 2.32 -0.22 -26.68
CA ALA A 57 2.28 -1.10 -25.51
C ALA A 57 3.04 -0.51 -24.31
N VAL A 58 4.17 0.15 -24.55
CA VAL A 58 5.02 0.71 -23.49
C VAL A 58 4.35 1.88 -22.80
N GLU A 59 3.60 2.71 -23.53
CA GLU A 59 2.81 3.80 -22.96
C GLU A 59 1.79 3.29 -21.93
N HIS A 60 1.14 2.16 -22.22
CA HIS A 60 0.23 1.51 -21.27
C HIS A 60 0.96 1.00 -20.02
N VAL A 61 2.13 0.38 -20.20
CA VAL A 61 2.94 -0.14 -19.09
C VAL A 61 3.43 1.01 -18.21
N HIS A 62 3.96 2.08 -18.80
CA HIS A 62 4.38 3.28 -18.08
C HIS A 62 3.22 3.93 -17.33
N GLY A 63 2.06 4.07 -17.96
CA GLY A 63 0.88 4.63 -17.29
C GLY A 63 0.40 3.79 -16.09
N ILE A 64 0.59 2.47 -16.11
CA ILE A 64 0.30 1.61 -14.94
C ILE A 64 1.37 1.79 -13.86
N LEU A 65 2.65 1.73 -14.23
CA LEU A 65 3.78 1.85 -13.32
C LEU A 65 3.81 3.20 -12.59
N GLU A 66 3.48 4.29 -13.27
CA GLU A 66 3.41 5.63 -12.65
C GLU A 66 2.30 5.76 -11.60
N ARG A 67 1.21 5.00 -11.72
CA ARG A 67 0.06 5.07 -10.82
C ARG A 67 0.19 4.17 -9.59
N LEU A 68 1.00 3.11 -9.69
CA LEU A 68 1.18 2.11 -8.64
C LEU A 68 1.73 2.68 -7.33
N PRO A 69 2.79 3.52 -7.31
CA PRO A 69 3.31 4.10 -6.07
C PRO A 69 2.25 4.88 -5.30
N GLY A 70 1.47 5.71 -5.99
CA GLY A 70 0.38 6.48 -5.37
C GLY A 70 -0.74 5.60 -4.83
N ALA A 71 -1.11 4.54 -5.56
CA ALA A 71 -2.11 3.58 -5.10
C ALA A 71 -1.65 2.82 -3.85
N LEU A 72 -0.38 2.40 -3.82
CA LEU A 72 0.23 1.71 -2.68
C LEU A 72 0.36 2.63 -1.47
N ALA A 73 0.79 3.89 -1.65
CA ALA A 73 0.81 4.88 -0.58
C ALA A 73 -0.59 5.14 0.01
N GLY A 74 -1.61 5.22 -0.85
CA GLY A 74 -3.01 5.34 -0.41
C GLY A 74 -3.49 4.11 0.36
N LEU A 75 -3.09 2.90 -0.07
CA LEU A 75 -3.38 1.66 0.65
C LEU A 75 -2.71 1.62 2.03
N ALA A 76 -1.41 1.93 2.11
CA ALA A 76 -0.68 2.01 3.38
C ALA A 76 -1.34 2.98 4.35
N THR A 77 -1.75 4.16 3.86
CA THR A 77 -2.46 5.16 4.67
C THR A 77 -3.77 4.62 5.24
N ARG A 78 -4.54 3.87 4.45
CA ARG A 78 -5.80 3.25 4.91
C ARG A 78 -5.55 2.17 5.96
N ILE A 79 -4.45 1.42 5.83
CA ILE A 79 -4.02 0.42 6.81
C ILE A 79 -3.67 1.11 8.15
N ASP A 80 -2.90 2.19 8.12
CA ASP A 80 -2.59 2.98 9.33
C ASP A 80 -3.85 3.54 9.99
N GLN A 81 -4.81 4.04 9.20
CA GLN A 81 -6.07 4.55 9.71
C GLN A 81 -6.90 3.45 10.38
N ALA A 82 -6.93 2.25 9.79
CA ALA A 82 -7.61 1.11 10.38
C ALA A 82 -6.95 0.68 11.71
N ALA A 83 -5.61 0.65 11.76
CA ALA A 83 -4.86 0.35 12.99
C ALA A 83 -5.22 1.32 14.13
N LYS A 84 -5.23 2.62 13.83
CA LYS A 84 -5.57 3.67 14.80
C LYS A 84 -7.01 3.57 15.28
N ALA A 85 -7.95 3.24 14.39
CA ALA A 85 -9.34 3.05 14.75
C ALA A 85 -9.54 1.85 15.69
N ILE A 86 -8.80 0.75 15.48
CA ILE A 86 -8.81 -0.41 16.36
C ILE A 86 -8.23 -0.04 17.73
N ALA A 87 -7.06 0.59 17.77
CA ALA A 87 -6.42 0.99 19.03
C ALA A 87 -7.31 1.94 19.87
N ALA A 88 -7.97 2.90 19.24
CA ALA A 88 -8.91 3.79 19.92
C ALA A 88 -10.13 3.03 20.47
N SER A 89 -10.66 2.07 19.71
CA SER A 89 -11.77 1.22 20.17
C SER A 89 -11.38 0.34 21.36
N ASP A 90 -10.15 -0.17 21.38
CA ASP A 90 -9.63 -0.97 22.49
C ASP A 90 -9.43 -0.10 23.74
N GLU A 91 -8.93 1.13 23.59
CA GLU A 91 -8.78 2.10 24.68
C GLU A 91 -10.14 2.51 25.28
N ASP A 92 -11.12 2.82 24.43
CA ASP A 92 -12.50 3.14 24.87
C ASP A 92 -13.12 1.98 25.65
N SER A 93 -12.95 0.75 25.16
CA SER A 93 -13.44 -0.46 25.83
C SER A 93 -12.75 -0.68 27.19
N ALA A 94 -11.43 -0.48 27.26
CA ALA A 94 -10.68 -0.61 28.51
C ALA A 94 -11.10 0.44 29.56
N ASN A 95 -11.35 1.67 29.13
CA ASN A 95 -11.85 2.74 29.99
C ASN A 95 -13.27 2.44 30.52
N GLU A 96 -14.15 1.91 29.68
CA GLU A 96 -15.50 1.49 30.09
C GLU A 96 -15.44 0.34 31.10
N PHE A 97 -14.57 -0.66 30.88
CA PHE A 97 -14.35 -1.75 31.84
C PHE A 97 -13.83 -1.27 33.19
N ASN A 98 -12.82 -0.38 33.21
CA ASN A 98 -12.29 0.18 34.46
C ASN A 98 -13.36 0.97 35.22
N THR A 99 -14.19 1.73 34.50
CA THR A 99 -15.29 2.48 35.11
C THR A 99 -16.31 1.55 35.76
N LEU A 100 -16.67 0.45 35.10
CA LEU A 100 -17.58 -0.56 35.65
C LEU A 100 -16.97 -1.31 36.85
N GLU A 101 -15.66 -1.55 36.86
CA GLU A 101 -14.95 -2.18 37.98
C GLU A 101 -14.93 -1.27 39.21
N ASP A 102 -14.67 0.03 39.04
CA ASP A 102 -14.75 1.02 40.12
C ASP A 102 -16.18 1.14 40.68
N GLU A 103 -17.20 1.17 39.81
CA GLU A 103 -18.61 1.24 40.23
C GLU A 103 -19.10 -0.01 40.98
N THR A 104 -18.53 -1.18 40.69
CA THR A 104 -18.88 -2.44 41.36
C THR A 104 -17.98 -2.77 42.56
N GLY A 105 -16.78 -2.19 42.63
CA GLY A 105 -15.80 -2.36 43.71
C GLY A 105 -16.07 -1.48 44.94
N GLU A 106 -16.71 -0.32 44.79
CA GLU A 106 -17.12 0.54 45.93
C GLU A 106 -18.37 0.03 46.68
N GLY A 107 -18.94 -1.10 46.26
CA GLY A 107 -20.18 -1.67 46.77
C GLY A 107 -20.08 -2.74 47.86
N ASN A 108 -18.93 -2.93 48.53
CA ASN A 108 -18.78 -3.90 49.63
C ASN A 108 -17.95 -3.39 50.82
#